data_AF-A0A6F8U8P6-F1
#
_entry.id   AF-A0A6F8U8P6-F1
#
_cell.length_a   1.000
_cell.length_b   1.000
_cell.length_c   1.000
_cell.angle_alpha   90.00
_cell.angle_beta   90.00
_cell.angle_gamma   90.00
#
_symmetry.space_group_name_H-M   'P 1'
#
loop_
_entity.id
_entity.type
_entity.pdbx_description
1 polymer ?
#
loop_
_entity_poly.entity_id
_entity_poly.type
_entity_poly.pdbx_seq_one_letter_code
_entity_poly.pdbx_strand_id
1 'polypeptide(L)'
;MPSEVSQPASTVASAAYHVQRSLRHCLSSVAELLYDNGHVLETITLPQRGLARRELAHLKGHCPSWKTCQRVLEESGAAEFNDYDRFVLTSMGRELMFDMFGQGAADCA
;
A
#
# COMPACT_ATOMS: atom_id res chain seq x y z
N MET A 1 -10.49 -8.57 -48.34
CA MET A 1 -10.39 -9.58 -47.26
C MET A 1 -9.61 -8.91 -46.12
N PRO A 2 -10.21 -8.57 -44.97
CA PRO A 2 -9.48 -7.90 -43.91
C PRO A 2 -8.67 -8.94 -43.12
N SER A 3 -7.36 -8.72 -43.03
CA SER A 3 -6.45 -9.49 -42.19
C SER A 3 -6.38 -8.85 -40.80
N GLU A 4 -6.66 -9.69 -39.81
CA GLU A 4 -6.29 -9.66 -38.39
C GLU A 4 -5.22 -8.62 -38.00
N VAL A 5 -5.60 -7.64 -37.18
CA VAL A 5 -4.65 -6.79 -36.44
C VAL A 5 -4.72 -7.14 -34.95
N SER A 6 -3.62 -7.73 -34.48
CA SER A 6 -3.31 -8.01 -33.09
C SER A 6 -3.50 -6.77 -32.19
N GLN A 7 -4.30 -6.90 -31.13
CA GLN A 7 -4.35 -5.90 -30.04
C GLN A 7 -4.19 -6.56 -28.66
N PRO A 8 -2.95 -6.74 -28.16
CA PRO A 8 -2.72 -7.12 -26.76
C PRO A 8 -2.35 -5.94 -25.83
N ALA A 9 -2.13 -4.72 -26.34
CA ALA A 9 -1.57 -3.62 -25.55
C ALA A 9 -2.58 -2.93 -24.58
N SER A 10 -3.85 -2.78 -24.97
CA SER A 10 -4.84 -2.03 -24.17
C SER A 10 -5.30 -2.74 -22.89
N THR A 11 -5.30 -4.08 -22.90
CA THR A 11 -5.74 -4.88 -21.74
C THR A 11 -4.71 -4.88 -20.61
N VAL A 12 -3.41 -4.94 -20.96
CA VAL A 12 -2.31 -4.91 -19.99
C VAL A 12 -2.21 -3.54 -19.32
N ALA A 13 -2.35 -2.45 -20.09
CA ALA A 13 -2.36 -1.09 -19.54
C ALA A 13 -3.54 -0.87 -18.58
N SER A 14 -4.72 -1.39 -18.92
CA SER A 14 -5.89 -1.31 -18.04
C SER A 14 -5.69 -2.13 -16.76
N ALA A 15 -5.18 -3.36 -16.86
CA ALA A 15 -4.90 -4.20 -15.69
C ALA A 15 -3.86 -3.55 -14.75
N ALA A 16 -2.77 -3.02 -15.30
CA ALA A 16 -1.75 -2.31 -14.52
C ALA A 16 -2.31 -1.05 -13.84
N TYR A 17 -3.15 -0.28 -14.55
CA TYR A 17 -3.82 0.90 -14.00
C TYR A 17 -4.82 0.55 -12.89
N HIS A 18 -5.60 -0.52 -13.07
CA HIS A 18 -6.52 -1.03 -12.06
C HIS A 18 -5.80 -1.55 -10.81
N VAL A 19 -4.65 -2.21 -10.98
CA VAL A 19 -3.79 -2.65 -9.87
C VAL A 19 -3.23 -1.45 -9.12
N GLN A 20 -2.71 -0.44 -9.81
CA GLN A 20 -2.20 0.79 -9.16
C GLN A 20 -3.30 1.56 -8.41
N ARG A 21 -4.52 1.67 -8.98
CA ARG A 21 -5.66 2.28 -8.30
C ARG A 21 -6.04 1.51 -7.04
N SER A 22 -6.08 0.17 -7.12
CA SER A 22 -6.42 -0.69 -5.99
C SER A 22 -5.36 -0.62 -4.89
N LEU A 23 -4.09 -0.53 -5.28
CA LEU A 23 -2.96 -0.36 -4.36
C LEU A 23 -3.00 0.98 -3.63
N ARG A 24 -3.21 2.09 -4.36
CA ARG A 24 -3.39 3.42 -3.76
C ARG A 24 -4.59 3.44 -2.82
N HIS A 25 -5.71 2.82 -3.20
CA HIS A 25 -6.86 2.69 -2.32
C HIS A 25 -6.52 1.91 -1.03
N CYS A 26 -5.82 0.78 -1.14
CA CYS A 26 -5.38 0.02 0.02
C CYS A 26 -4.43 0.82 0.93
N LEU A 27 -3.51 1.60 0.35
CA LEU A 27 -2.63 2.51 1.12
C LEU A 27 -3.44 3.59 1.85
N SER A 28 -4.43 4.21 1.19
CA SER A 28 -5.32 5.17 1.84
C SER A 28 -6.12 4.55 2.98
N SER A 29 -6.71 3.38 2.77
CA SER A 29 -7.45 2.68 3.83
C SER A 29 -6.55 2.26 4.98
N VAL A 30 -5.33 1.78 4.70
CA VAL A 30 -4.36 1.42 5.75
C VAL A 30 -3.95 2.65 6.55
N ALA A 31 -3.71 3.79 5.89
CA ALA A 31 -3.40 5.05 6.56
C ALA A 31 -4.52 5.45 7.55
N GLU A 32 -5.76 5.46 7.07
CA GLU A 32 -6.95 5.76 7.89
C GLU A 32 -7.09 4.80 9.07
N LEU A 33 -7.01 3.49 8.82
CA LEU A 33 -7.09 2.47 9.87
C LEU A 33 -5.98 2.61 10.91
N LEU A 34 -4.77 3.02 10.50
CA LEU A 34 -3.69 3.29 11.43
C LEU A 34 -4.02 4.49 12.32
N TYR A 35 -4.46 5.60 11.73
CA TYR A 35 -4.86 6.79 12.48
C TYR A 35 -6.00 6.50 13.47
N ASP A 36 -7.03 5.76 13.04
CA ASP A 36 -8.15 5.37 13.90
C ASP A 36 -7.74 4.50 15.09
N ASN A 37 -6.64 3.75 14.95
CA ASN A 37 -6.07 2.93 16.01
C ASN A 37 -4.94 3.64 16.78
N GLY A 38 -4.76 4.96 16.59
CA GLY A 38 -3.77 5.77 17.31
C GLY A 38 -2.34 5.66 16.78
N HIS A 39 -2.15 5.07 15.60
CA HIS A 39 -0.87 5.01 14.91
C HIS A 39 -0.71 6.18 13.92
N VAL A 40 0.53 6.53 13.61
CA VAL A 40 0.89 7.49 12.55
C VAL A 40 1.44 6.78 11.33
N LEU A 41 1.52 7.43 10.18
CA LEU A 41 2.07 6.83 8.94
C LEU A 41 3.54 6.40 9.11
N GLU A 42 4.29 7.07 9.97
CA GLU A 42 5.66 6.71 10.37
C GLU A 42 5.77 5.30 10.95
N THR A 43 4.67 4.76 11.49
CA THR A 43 4.61 3.39 12.04
C THR A 43 4.88 2.34 10.96
N ILE A 44 4.43 2.55 9.73
CA ILE A 44 4.66 1.59 8.64
C ILE A 44 5.72 2.07 7.65
N THR A 45 5.99 3.38 7.57
CA THR A 45 7.00 3.89 6.62
C THR A 45 8.43 3.72 7.14
N LEU A 46 8.67 3.81 8.45
CA LEU A 46 10.02 3.64 9.02
C LEU A 46 10.30 2.15 9.31
N PRO A 47 11.39 1.56 8.76
CA PRO A 47 11.72 0.16 8.99
C PRO A 47 11.83 -0.22 10.47
N GLN A 48 12.31 0.71 11.30
CA GLN A 48 12.51 0.50 12.74
C GLN A 48 11.23 0.61 13.57
N ARG A 49 10.17 1.23 13.03
CA ARG A 49 8.90 1.46 13.73
C ARG A 49 7.74 0.60 13.22
N GLY A 50 8.03 -0.33 12.31
CA GLY A 50 7.07 -1.28 11.74
C GLY A 50 6.15 -1.94 12.77
N LEU A 51 4.96 -2.31 12.32
CA LEU A 51 3.95 -2.97 13.16
C LEU A 51 4.43 -4.35 13.57
N ALA A 52 4.54 -4.59 14.88
CA ALA A 52 4.82 -5.90 15.43
C ALA A 52 3.62 -6.84 15.23
N ARG A 53 3.87 -8.15 15.32
CA ARG A 53 2.80 -9.17 15.22
C ARG A 53 1.62 -8.95 16.16
N ARG A 54 1.86 -8.43 17.37
CA ARG A 54 0.80 -8.12 18.33
C ARG A 54 -0.12 -6.99 17.85
N GLU A 55 0.46 -5.93 17.30
CA GLU A 55 -0.28 -4.79 16.74
C GLU A 55 -1.06 -5.22 15.51
N LEU A 56 -0.45 -6.04 14.63
CA LEU A 56 -1.14 -6.63 13.49
C LEU A 56 -2.28 -7.55 13.89
N ALA A 57 -2.13 -8.35 14.96
CA ALA A 57 -3.20 -9.20 15.47
C ALA A 57 -4.37 -8.36 15.99
N HIS A 58 -4.07 -7.24 16.66
CA HIS A 58 -5.08 -6.28 17.10
C HIS A 58 -5.82 -5.67 15.91
N LEU A 59 -5.09 -5.13 14.92
CA LEU A 59 -5.67 -4.55 13.71
C LEU A 59 -6.50 -5.56 12.92
N LYS A 60 -6.02 -6.80 12.75
CA LYS A 60 -6.77 -7.88 12.08
C LYS A 60 -8.05 -8.27 12.82
N GLY A 61 -8.05 -8.17 14.14
CA GLY A 61 -9.22 -8.46 14.98
C GLY A 61 -10.31 -7.40 14.87
N HIS A 62 -9.95 -6.13 14.72
CA HIS A 62 -10.88 -5.00 14.73
C HIS A 62 -11.26 -4.52 13.33
N CYS A 63 -10.42 -4.76 12.33
CA CYS A 63 -10.56 -4.19 10.99
C CYS A 63 -10.49 -5.30 9.92
N PRO A 64 -11.63 -5.84 9.45
CA PRO A 64 -11.65 -6.88 8.43
C PRO A 64 -10.97 -6.47 7.12
N SER A 65 -11.10 -5.18 6.75
CA SER A 65 -10.46 -4.57 5.59
C SER A 65 -8.93 -4.57 5.65
N TRP A 66 -8.34 -4.57 6.86
CA TRP A 66 -6.89 -4.65 7.05
C TRP A 66 -6.31 -5.89 6.39
N LYS A 67 -6.94 -7.06 6.57
CA LYS A 67 -6.43 -8.33 6.05
C LYS A 67 -6.36 -8.33 4.52
N THR A 68 -7.36 -7.73 3.86
CA THR A 68 -7.38 -7.58 2.40
C THR A 68 -6.32 -6.60 1.94
N CYS A 69 -6.24 -5.41 2.56
CA CYS A 69 -5.25 -4.39 2.19
C CYS A 69 -3.82 -4.87 2.43
N GLN A 70 -3.56 -5.55 3.54
CA GLN A 70 -2.25 -6.12 3.85
C GLN A 70 -1.80 -7.10 2.75
N ARG A 71 -2.68 -8.01 2.34
CA ARG A 71 -2.37 -8.95 1.26
C ARG A 71 -2.05 -8.22 -0.05
N VAL A 72 -2.85 -7.23 -0.43
CA VAL A 72 -2.59 -6.44 -1.65
C VAL A 72 -1.24 -5.71 -1.56
N LEU A 73 -0.89 -5.16 -0.40
CA LEU A 73 0.40 -4.50 -0.18
C LEU A 73 1.58 -5.48 -0.26
N GLU A 74 1.44 -6.68 0.28
CA GLU A 74 2.46 -7.73 0.21
C GLU A 74 2.63 -8.26 -1.23
N GLU A 75 1.53 -8.61 -1.90
CA GLU A 75 1.54 -9.15 -3.28
C GLU A 75 2.03 -8.12 -4.31
N SER A 76 1.80 -6.83 -4.07
CA SER A 76 2.31 -5.75 -4.91
C SER A 76 3.76 -5.37 -4.62
N GLY A 77 4.36 -5.91 -3.55
CA GLY A 77 5.70 -5.54 -3.09
C GLY A 77 5.77 -4.14 -2.48
N ALA A 78 4.63 -3.51 -2.13
CA ALA A 78 4.57 -2.22 -1.46
C ALA A 78 4.84 -2.33 0.04
N ALA A 79 4.62 -3.50 0.63
CA ALA A 79 4.93 -3.79 2.03
C ALA A 79 5.49 -5.19 2.21
N GLU A 80 6.27 -5.38 3.27
CA GLU A 80 6.86 -6.66 3.62
C GLU A 80 7.04 -6.79 5.13
N PHE A 81 7.35 -8.01 5.57
CA PHE A 81 7.91 -8.23 6.90
C PHE A 81 9.42 -8.11 6.82
N ASN A 82 10.00 -7.20 7.61
CA ASN A 82 11.45 -7.07 7.70
C ASN A 82 12.09 -8.17 8.57
N ASP A 83 13.42 -8.14 8.69
CA ASP A 83 14.19 -9.09 9.51
C ASP A 83 13.82 -9.08 11.01
N TYR A 84 13.15 -8.02 11.48
CA TYR A 84 12.64 -7.90 12.85
C TYR A 84 11.20 -8.41 13.00
N ASP A 85 10.65 -9.08 11.97
CA ASP A 85 9.29 -9.61 11.93
C ASP A 85 8.23 -8.52 12.11
N ARG A 86 8.52 -7.32 11.57
CA ARG A 86 7.63 -6.16 11.58
C ARG A 86 7.13 -5.88 10.18
N PHE A 87 5.84 -5.57 10.09
CA PHE A 87 5.24 -5.13 8.84
C PHE A 87 5.61 -3.67 8.56
N VAL A 88 6.29 -3.46 7.44
CA VAL A 88 6.83 -2.17 7.00
C VAL A 88 6.56 -1.98 5.51
N LEU A 89 6.50 -0.73 5.08
CA LEU A 89 6.49 -0.39 3.67
C LEU A 89 7.89 -0.57 3.08
N THR A 90 7.94 -1.07 1.85
CA THR A 90 9.14 -1.09 1.04
C THR A 90 9.44 0.32 0.51
N SER A 91 10.53 0.49 -0.24
CA SER A 91 10.81 1.78 -0.90
C SER A 91 9.68 2.18 -1.84
N MET A 92 9.13 1.22 -2.60
CA MET A 92 7.99 1.46 -3.47
C MET A 92 6.75 1.91 -2.70
N GLY A 93 6.39 1.23 -1.61
CA GLY A 93 5.22 1.62 -0.80
C GLY A 93 5.37 3.00 -0.16
N ARG A 94 6.59 3.34 0.30
CA ARG A 94 6.91 4.67 0.83
C ARG A 94 6.77 5.76 -0.23
N GLU A 95 7.30 5.54 -1.42
CA GLU A 95 7.19 6.50 -2.53
C GLU A 95 5.73 6.75 -2.89
N LEU A 96 4.91 5.70 -2.95
CA LEU A 96 3.47 5.84 -3.20
C LEU A 96 2.76 6.61 -2.09
N MET A 97 3.08 6.33 -0.82
CA MET A 97 2.54 7.09 0.31
C MET A 97 2.98 8.55 0.27
N PHE A 98 4.23 8.83 -0.11
CA PHE A 98 4.73 10.18 -0.26
C PHE A 98 4.05 10.91 -1.43
N ASP A 99 3.82 10.24 -2.56
CA ASP A 99 3.07 10.80 -3.68
C ASP A 99 1.61 11.13 -3.30
N MET A 100 0.98 10.28 -2.48
CA MET A 100 -0.41 10.45 -2.05
C MET A 100 -0.61 11.48 -0.94
N PHE A 101 0.29 11.52 0.05
CA PHE A 101 0.13 12.31 1.29
C PHE A 101 1.20 13.41 1.44
N GLY A 102 2.31 13.32 0.72
CA GLY A 102 3.45 14.24 0.80
C GLY A 102 3.34 15.46 -0.11
N GLN A 103 2.42 15.50 -1.09
CA GLN A 103 2.22 16.67 -1.96
C GLN A 103 1.75 17.95 -1.23
N GLY A 104 1.36 17.88 0.06
CA GLY A 104 1.10 19.07 0.90
C GLY A 104 2.28 19.51 1.79
N ALA A 105 3.36 18.73 1.87
CA ALA A 105 4.54 19.04 2.69
C ALA A 105 5.65 19.74 1.88
N ALA A 106 5.60 19.64 0.56
CA ALA A 106 6.60 20.24 -0.35
C ALA A 106 6.27 21.69 -0.75
N ASP A 107 5.06 22.19 -0.48
CA ASP A 107 4.60 23.54 -0.89
C ASP A 107 4.88 24.62 0.18
N CYS A 108 5.87 24.38 1.05
CA CYS A 108 6.47 25.40 1.90
C CYS A 108 7.84 25.77 1.32
N ALA A 109 7.85 26.54 0.23
CA ALA A 109 9.04 27.19 -0.32
C ALA A 109 8.78 28.68 -0.54
#